data_AF-A0AAU2PYR7-F1
#
_entry.id   AF-A0AAU2PYR7-F1
#
_cell.length_a   1.000
_cell.length_b   1.000
_cell.length_c   1.000
_cell.angle_alpha   90.00
_cell.angle_beta   90.00
_cell.angle_gamma   90.00
#
_symmetry.space_group_name_H-M   'P 1'
#
loop_
_entity.id
_entity.type
_entity.pdbx_description
1 polymer ?
#
loop_
_entity_poly.entity_id
_entity_poly.type
_entity_poly.pdbx_seq_one_letter_code
_entity_poly.pdbx_strand_id
1 'polypeptide(L)'
;MRLSALSATAALVLATLAGGAAPATADAPAGPVLQVDLDAGKGLHHNMGTVIYERVDGAANSVRIISVQITSGERDCAWVSWNDPHNFNGWTNLTTEPSCNGGGMGENPDIIIKAPVGHPLKVRLYADHPGSDVVHKDIQKL
;
A
#
# COMPACT_ATOMS: atom_id res chain seq x y z
N MET A 1 -23.12 -62.67 -49.62
CA MET A 1 -21.82 -61.98 -49.50
C MET A 1 -21.87 -61.06 -48.28
N ARG A 2 -20.86 -61.18 -47.39
CA ARG A 2 -20.35 -60.21 -46.38
C ARG A 2 -21.32 -59.79 -45.24
N LEU A 3 -21.16 -60.27 -44.00
CA LEU A 3 -20.21 -59.93 -42.90
C LEU A 3 -20.73 -58.82 -41.94
N SER A 4 -21.12 -59.27 -40.75
CA SER A 4 -20.89 -58.81 -39.36
C SER A 4 -20.52 -57.36 -39.01
N ALA A 5 -21.14 -56.82 -37.94
CA ALA A 5 -20.53 -56.09 -36.79
C ALA A 5 -21.64 -55.71 -35.77
N LEU A 6 -21.75 -56.35 -34.60
CA LEU A 6 -21.17 -56.01 -33.28
C LEU A 6 -21.63 -54.68 -32.63
N SER A 7 -22.44 -54.84 -31.58
CA SER A 7 -22.40 -54.30 -30.21
C SER A 7 -21.70 -52.96 -29.90
N ALA A 8 -22.38 -52.07 -29.16
CA ALA A 8 -21.82 -51.41 -27.96
C ALA A 8 -22.89 -50.64 -27.16
N THR A 9 -23.17 -51.14 -25.95
CA THR A 9 -23.77 -50.44 -24.82
C THR A 9 -22.90 -49.26 -24.41
N ALA A 10 -23.49 -48.07 -24.24
CA ALA A 10 -22.81 -46.94 -23.59
C ALA A 10 -23.36 -46.80 -22.16
N ALA A 11 -22.51 -47.14 -21.20
CA ALA A 11 -22.77 -47.06 -19.77
C ALA A 11 -22.74 -45.61 -19.27
N LEU A 12 -23.63 -45.31 -18.32
CA LEU A 12 -23.63 -44.12 -17.47
C LEU A 12 -22.30 -44.01 -16.71
N VAL A 13 -21.70 -42.82 -16.69
CA VAL A 13 -20.70 -42.45 -15.67
C VAL A 13 -21.17 -41.16 -15.00
N LEU A 14 -21.70 -41.29 -13.77
CA LEU A 14 -21.85 -40.17 -12.86
C LEU A 14 -20.45 -39.77 -12.37
N ALA A 15 -20.02 -38.55 -12.68
CA ALA A 15 -18.87 -37.94 -12.03
C ALA A 15 -19.33 -37.34 -10.69
N THR A 16 -19.02 -38.02 -9.58
CA THR A 16 -19.08 -37.46 -8.24
C THR A 16 -17.96 -36.44 -8.06
N LEU A 17 -18.29 -35.15 -8.04
CA LEU A 17 -17.38 -34.09 -7.61
C LEU A 17 -17.25 -34.14 -6.08
N ALA A 18 -16.25 -34.87 -5.59
CA ALA A 18 -15.74 -34.71 -4.24
C ALA A 18 -14.94 -33.40 -4.17
N GLY A 19 -15.63 -32.27 -4.04
CA GLY A 19 -15.04 -30.99 -3.70
C GLY A 19 -14.68 -30.99 -2.21
N GLY A 20 -13.55 -31.59 -1.86
CA GLY A 20 -12.96 -31.42 -0.54
C GLY A 20 -12.65 -29.94 -0.33
N ALA A 21 -13.33 -29.31 0.63
CA ALA A 21 -12.96 -27.99 1.11
C ALA A 21 -11.56 -28.09 1.72
N ALA A 22 -10.54 -27.68 0.97
CA ALA A 22 -9.22 -27.45 1.52
C ALA A 22 -9.33 -26.29 2.54
N PRO A 23 -8.79 -26.43 3.76
CA PRO A 23 -8.74 -25.32 4.69
C PRO A 23 -7.85 -24.22 4.09
N ALA A 24 -8.36 -23.00 4.04
CA ALA A 24 -7.59 -21.83 3.66
C ALA A 24 -6.62 -21.48 4.80
N THR A 25 -5.47 -22.13 4.82
CA THR A 25 -4.30 -21.68 5.56
C THR A 25 -3.08 -21.92 4.70
N ALA A 26 -2.60 -20.85 4.10
CA ALA A 26 -1.19 -20.70 3.76
C ALA A 26 -0.86 -19.23 3.99
N ASP A 27 0.09 -18.99 4.90
CA ASP A 27 0.98 -17.83 4.84
C ASP A 27 1.38 -17.66 3.37
N ALA A 28 0.73 -16.71 2.70
CA ALA A 28 1.33 -16.17 1.50
C ALA A 28 2.66 -15.56 1.95
N PRO A 29 3.81 -15.93 1.36
CA PRO A 29 5.07 -15.29 1.70
C PRO A 29 4.88 -13.78 1.60
N ALA A 30 5.33 -13.05 2.63
CA ALA A 30 5.32 -11.59 2.59
C ALA A 30 5.92 -11.15 1.25
N GLY A 31 5.19 -10.29 0.53
CA GLY A 31 5.65 -9.77 -0.76
C GLY A 31 7.01 -9.08 -0.61
N PRO A 32 7.70 -8.76 -1.72
CA PRO A 32 8.96 -8.04 -1.63
C PRO A 32 8.77 -6.74 -0.83
N VAL A 33 9.69 -6.47 0.09
CA VAL A 33 9.78 -5.19 0.78
C VAL A 33 10.22 -4.13 -0.24
N LEU A 34 9.42 -3.08 -0.36
CA LEU A 34 9.59 -1.98 -1.29
C LEU A 34 9.84 -0.69 -0.52
N GLN A 35 10.49 0.27 -1.19
CA GLN A 35 10.77 1.60 -0.68
C GLN A 35 10.28 2.65 -1.66
N VAL A 36 9.79 3.76 -1.13
CA VAL A 36 9.63 5.00 -1.88
C VAL A 36 10.22 6.16 -1.09
N ASP A 37 10.92 7.04 -1.79
CA ASP A 37 11.48 8.27 -1.24
C ASP A 37 10.66 9.47 -1.74
N LEU A 38 10.51 10.45 -0.85
CA LEU A 38 9.77 11.68 -1.03
C LEU A 38 10.71 12.85 -0.75
N ASP A 39 10.70 13.86 -1.63
CA ASP A 39 11.58 15.02 -1.51
C ASP A 39 10.80 16.31 -1.81
N ALA A 40 10.71 17.20 -0.82
CA ALA A 40 9.92 18.42 -0.93
C ALA A 40 10.68 19.65 -0.42
N GLY A 41 10.55 20.75 -1.16
CA GLY A 41 11.14 22.03 -0.80
C GLY A 41 12.63 22.14 -1.15
N LYS A 42 13.36 23.06 -0.49
CA LYS A 42 14.79 23.31 -0.75
C LYS A 42 15.44 24.14 0.35
N GLY A 43 16.76 24.05 0.49
CA GLY A 43 17.52 24.84 1.47
C GLY A 43 17.07 24.57 2.90
N LEU A 44 16.79 25.63 3.67
CA LEU A 44 16.27 25.51 5.05
C LEU A 44 14.86 24.91 5.13
N HIS A 45 14.21 24.71 3.98
CA HIS A 45 12.89 24.12 3.82
C HIS A 45 12.95 22.79 3.06
N HIS A 46 14.13 22.15 3.01
CA HIS A 46 14.27 20.85 2.38
C HIS A 46 13.82 19.76 3.34
N ASN A 47 12.81 19.00 2.92
CA ASN A 47 12.20 17.93 3.68
C ASN A 47 12.35 16.63 2.90
N MET A 48 12.57 15.53 3.62
CA MET A 48 12.68 14.19 3.05
C MET A 48 11.76 13.24 3.80
N GLY A 49 11.23 12.26 3.08
CA GLY A 49 10.48 11.16 3.67
C GLY A 49 10.81 9.84 2.98
N THR A 50 10.85 8.75 3.74
CA THR A 50 11.00 7.40 3.20
C THR A 50 9.90 6.52 3.75
N VAL A 51 9.23 5.77 2.88
CA VAL A 51 8.18 4.81 3.25
C VAL A 51 8.60 3.43 2.79
N ILE A 52 8.70 2.50 3.74
CA ILE A 52 8.94 1.09 3.50
C ILE A 52 7.64 0.33 3.61
N TYR A 53 7.32 -0.48 2.61
CA TYR A 53 6.03 -1.16 2.51
C TYR A 53 6.12 -2.51 1.80
N GLU A 54 5.10 -3.33 1.99
CA GLU A 54 4.89 -4.59 1.28
C GLU A 54 3.56 -4.57 0.55
N ARG A 55 3.53 -5.20 -0.64
CA ARG A 55 2.26 -5.45 -1.33
C ARG A 55 1.44 -6.45 -0.53
N VAL A 56 0.15 -6.14 -0.38
CA VAL A 56 -0.81 -7.12 0.13
C VAL A 56 -1.26 -7.95 -1.07
N ASP A 57 -0.96 -9.25 -1.05
CA ASP A 57 -1.27 -10.15 -2.16
C ASP A 57 -2.75 -10.13 -2.54
N GLY A 58 -3.01 -10.07 -3.85
CA GLY A 58 -4.35 -9.96 -4.41
C GLY A 58 -5.02 -8.59 -4.23
N ALA A 59 -4.39 -7.61 -3.56
CA ALA A 59 -4.93 -6.27 -3.38
C ALA A 59 -4.17 -5.23 -4.21
N ALA A 60 -4.71 -4.88 -5.38
CA ALA A 60 -4.07 -3.92 -6.29
C ALA A 60 -3.89 -2.49 -5.73
N ASN A 61 -4.66 -2.12 -4.71
CA ASN A 61 -4.68 -0.77 -4.13
C ASN A 61 -4.48 -0.77 -2.61
N SER A 62 -3.77 -1.77 -2.07
CA SER A 62 -3.48 -1.89 -0.64
C SER A 62 -2.05 -2.34 -0.41
N VAL A 63 -1.43 -1.79 0.63
CA VAL A 63 -0.09 -2.17 1.07
C VAL A 63 -0.05 -2.21 2.59
N ARG A 64 0.87 -2.99 3.14
CA ARG A 64 1.27 -2.90 4.55
C ARG A 64 2.42 -1.92 4.66
N ILE A 65 2.29 -0.90 5.51
CA ILE A 65 3.37 0.05 5.81
C ILE A 65 4.19 -0.54 6.95
N ILE A 66 5.47 -0.77 6.69
CA ILE A 66 6.42 -1.33 7.67
C ILE A 66 7.06 -0.22 8.49
N SER A 67 7.53 0.83 7.81
CA SER A 67 8.15 1.97 8.47
C SER A 67 8.02 3.24 7.65
N VAL A 68 8.10 4.35 8.37
CA VAL A 68 8.13 5.70 7.81
C VAL A 68 9.24 6.46 8.50
N GLN A 69 10.05 7.18 7.73
CA GLN A 69 11.06 8.10 8.22
C GLN A 69 10.82 9.48 7.61
N ILE A 70 11.03 10.53 8.41
CA ILE A 70 10.82 11.93 8.00
C ILE A 70 11.97 12.76 8.54
N THR A 71 12.61 13.54 7.67
CA THR A 71 13.53 14.61 8.04
C THR A 71 12.91 15.92 7.60
N SER A 72 12.73 16.85 8.54
CA SER A 72 12.17 18.18 8.25
C SER A 72 13.26 19.19 7.95
N GLY A 73 12.89 20.25 7.23
CA GLY A 73 13.71 21.46 7.14
C GLY A 73 13.72 22.23 8.46
N GLU A 74 14.74 23.08 8.67
CA GLU A 74 14.90 23.89 9.88
C GLU A 74 13.70 24.80 10.22
N ARG A 75 12.85 25.10 9.23
CA ARG A 75 11.73 26.02 9.36
C ARG A 75 10.36 25.37 9.18
N ASP A 76 10.33 24.05 9.06
CA ASP A 76 9.16 23.32 8.64
C ASP A 76 8.74 22.28 9.69
N CYS A 77 7.47 21.92 9.68
CA CYS A 77 6.95 20.69 10.23
C CYS A 77 6.47 19.80 9.08
N ALA A 78 6.90 18.55 9.06
CA ALA A 78 6.67 17.61 7.96
C ALA A 78 5.97 16.34 8.44
N TRP A 79 4.96 15.93 7.67
CA TRP A 79 4.22 14.68 7.80
C TRP A 79 4.32 13.85 6.53
N VAL A 80 4.25 12.53 6.70
CA VAL A 80 3.93 11.62 5.60
C VAL A 80 2.50 11.15 5.77
N SER A 81 1.71 11.26 4.71
CA SER A 81 0.28 10.89 4.70
C SER A 81 -0.04 9.99 3.52
N TRP A 82 -1.09 9.18 3.62
CA TRP A 82 -1.67 8.47 2.47
C TRP A 82 -3.02 9.04 2.08
N ASN A 83 -3.45 8.80 0.83
CA ASN A 83 -4.78 9.19 0.38
C ASN A 83 -5.85 8.28 1.01
N ASP A 84 -6.49 8.76 2.06
CA ASP A 84 -7.44 7.99 2.87
C ASP A 84 -8.89 8.33 2.47
N PRO A 85 -9.71 7.35 2.01
CA PRO A 85 -11.12 7.57 1.70
C PRO A 85 -11.98 7.92 2.93
N HIS A 86 -11.49 7.69 4.15
CA HIS A 86 -12.23 7.92 5.39
C HIS A 86 -11.97 9.29 6.02
N ASN A 87 -10.98 10.03 5.53
CA ASN A 87 -10.67 11.36 6.04
C ASN A 87 -11.35 12.45 5.20
N PHE A 88 -11.93 13.46 5.85
CA PHE A 88 -12.67 14.53 5.19
C PHE A 88 -11.79 15.37 4.25
N ASN A 89 -10.50 15.48 4.53
CA ASN A 89 -9.53 16.18 3.68
C ASN A 89 -8.88 15.24 2.64
N GLY A 90 -9.23 13.95 2.65
CA GLY A 90 -8.70 12.91 1.77
C GLY A 90 -7.29 12.40 2.12
N TRP A 91 -6.72 12.77 3.27
CA TRP A 91 -5.36 12.40 3.68
C TRP A 91 -5.25 12.10 5.17
N THR A 92 -4.62 10.97 5.50
CA THR A 92 -4.34 10.60 6.90
C THR A 92 -2.84 10.41 7.10
N ASN A 93 -2.32 10.86 8.24
CA ASN A 93 -0.89 10.78 8.56
C ASN A 93 -0.50 9.34 8.94
N LEU A 94 0.62 8.86 8.39
CA LEU A 94 1.21 7.57 8.75
C LEU A 94 2.00 7.64 10.07
N THR A 95 2.35 8.84 10.51
CA THR A 95 3.07 9.10 11.77
C THR A 95 2.14 9.78 12.76
N THR A 96 2.39 9.54 14.05
CA THR A 96 1.63 10.13 15.15
C THR A 96 1.87 11.63 15.30
N GLU A 97 3.13 12.06 15.12
CA GLU A 97 3.57 13.44 15.22
C GLU A 97 4.24 13.89 13.89
N PRO A 98 4.47 15.19 13.66
CA PRO A 98 5.38 15.66 12.63
C PRO A 98 6.85 15.55 13.05
N SER A 99 7.74 15.53 12.06
CA SER A 99 9.13 15.98 12.26
C SER A 99 9.17 17.50 12.11
N CYS A 100 9.82 18.24 13.02
CA CYS A 100 9.90 19.71 12.94
C CYS A 100 11.31 20.26 13.16
N ASN A 101 11.56 21.46 12.64
CA ASN A 101 12.72 22.30 12.94
C ASN A 101 14.07 21.63 12.69
N GLY A 102 14.24 20.97 11.54
CA GLY A 102 15.48 20.27 11.18
C GLY A 102 15.61 18.89 11.82
N GLY A 103 14.55 18.42 12.50
CA GLY A 103 14.52 17.16 13.20
C GLY A 103 14.38 15.95 12.27
N GLY A 104 14.58 14.77 12.85
CA GLY A 104 14.28 13.48 12.25
C GLY A 104 13.28 12.73 13.12
N MET A 105 12.38 11.97 12.49
CA MET A 105 11.44 11.10 13.17
C MET A 105 11.27 9.81 12.36
N GLY A 106 11.11 8.69 13.06
CA GLY A 106 10.80 7.41 12.45
C GLY A 106 9.79 6.64 13.27
N GLU A 107 8.85 5.99 12.59
CA GLU A 107 7.83 5.14 13.20
C GLU A 107 7.67 3.84 12.41
N ASN A 108 7.21 2.80 13.10
CA ASN A 108 6.92 1.48 12.55
C ASN A 108 5.43 1.17 12.75
N PRO A 109 4.53 1.80 11.99
CA PRO A 109 3.10 1.73 12.29
C PRO A 109 2.51 0.32 12.11
N ASP A 110 3.11 -0.52 11.23
CA ASP A 110 2.64 -1.86 10.89
C ASP A 110 1.13 -1.94 10.58
N ILE A 111 0.68 -1.05 9.69
CA ILE A 111 -0.73 -0.93 9.30
C ILE A 111 -0.93 -1.25 7.82
N ILE A 112 -2.10 -1.80 7.49
CA ILE A 112 -2.55 -1.93 6.11
C ILE A 112 -3.31 -0.66 5.73
N ILE A 113 -2.83 0.04 4.70
CA ILE A 113 -3.50 1.19 4.11
C ILE A 113 -4.14 0.81 2.76
N LYS A 114 -5.17 1.57 2.36
CA LYS A 114 -5.91 1.31 1.14
C LYS A 114 -6.35 2.61 0.49
N ALA A 115 -6.26 2.66 -0.83
CA ALA A 115 -6.70 3.82 -1.61
C ALA A 115 -8.24 3.89 -1.71
N PRO A 116 -8.80 5.05 -2.04
CA PRO A 116 -10.20 5.16 -2.45
C PRO A 116 -10.50 4.28 -3.67
N VAL A 117 -11.73 3.75 -3.75
CA VAL A 117 -12.14 2.87 -4.85
C VAL A 117 -11.97 3.58 -6.20
N GLY A 118 -11.29 2.92 -7.15
CA GLY A 118 -11.03 3.47 -8.48
C GLY A 118 -9.85 4.45 -8.55
N HIS A 119 -9.15 4.69 -7.44
CA HIS A 119 -7.98 5.57 -7.38
C HIS A 119 -6.70 4.78 -7.05
N PRO A 120 -5.54 5.16 -7.60
CA PRO A 120 -4.27 4.57 -7.21
C PRO A 120 -3.93 4.95 -5.77
N LEU A 121 -3.26 4.04 -5.07
CA LEU A 121 -2.68 4.33 -3.75
C LEU A 121 -1.52 5.31 -3.90
N LYS A 122 -1.49 6.30 -3.01
CA LYS A 122 -0.49 7.35 -2.99
C LYS A 122 -0.07 7.64 -1.57
N VAL A 123 1.19 8.02 -1.43
CA VAL A 123 1.71 8.68 -0.24
C VAL A 123 2.21 10.07 -0.63
N ARG A 124 2.23 10.96 0.35
CA ARG A 124 2.79 12.30 0.19
C ARG A 124 3.68 12.64 1.35
N LEU A 125 4.70 13.44 1.07
CA LEU A 125 5.34 14.31 2.06
C LEU A 125 4.60 15.65 2.01
N TYR A 126 4.14 16.11 3.15
CA TYR A 126 3.49 17.41 3.32
C TYR A 126 4.22 18.15 4.43
N ALA A 127 4.82 19.29 4.11
CA ALA A 127 5.52 20.13 5.07
C ALA A 127 4.93 21.55 5.04
N ASP A 128 4.65 22.10 6.21
CA ASP A 128 4.21 23.47 6.39
C ASP A 128 5.23 24.28 7.19
N HIS A 129 5.22 25.61 7.02
CA HIS A 129 5.91 26.47 7.97
C HIS A 129 4.91 26.88 9.06
N PRO A 130 5.22 26.63 10.34
CA PRO A 130 4.39 27.10 11.43
C PRO A 130 4.11 28.60 11.35
N GLY A 131 2.82 28.96 11.23
CA GLY A 131 2.38 30.36 11.15
C GLY A 131 2.45 31.01 9.77
N SER A 132 2.54 30.23 8.68
CA SER A 132 2.45 30.76 7.31
C SER A 132 1.62 29.86 6.38
N ASP A 133 1.27 30.37 5.19
CA ASP A 133 0.57 29.63 4.14
C ASP A 133 1.52 28.87 3.19
N VAL A 134 2.83 28.83 3.49
CA VAL A 134 3.81 28.12 2.65
C VAL A 134 3.77 26.62 2.94
N VAL A 135 3.58 25.84 1.88
CA VAL A 135 3.52 24.39 1.92
C VAL A 135 4.45 23.79 0.86
N HIS A 136 5.28 22.84 1.30
CA HIS A 136 6.09 21.99 0.43
C HIS A 136 5.47 20.59 0.36
N LYS A 137 5.42 20.01 -0.84
CA LYS A 137 4.85 18.67 -1.01
C LYS A 137 5.51 17.89 -2.13
N ASP A 138 5.59 16.59 -1.91
CA ASP A 138 5.82 15.58 -2.96
C ASP A 138 4.80 14.46 -2.81
N ILE A 139 4.44 13.81 -3.93
CA ILE A 139 3.42 12.76 -3.96
C ILE A 139 3.92 11.63 -4.85
N GLN A 140 3.98 10.43 -4.29
CA GLN A 140 4.37 9.22 -5.01
C GLN A 140 3.22 8.22 -5.03
N LYS A 141 3.19 7.41 -6.10
CA LYS A 141 2.28 6.26 -6.17
C LYS A 141 2.96 5.07 -5.52
N LEU A 142 2.18 4.30 -4.77
CA LEU A 142 2.63 3.00 -4.25
C LEU A 142 2.23 1.92 -5.24
#